data_AF-A0A353BBB3-F1
#
_entry.id   AF-A0A353BBB3-F1
#
_cell.length_a   1.000
_cell.length_b   1.000
_cell.length_c   1.000
_cell.angle_alpha   90.00
_cell.angle_beta   90.00
_cell.angle_gamma   90.00
#
_symmetry.space_group_name_H-M   'P 1'
#
loop_
_entity.id
_entity.type
_entity.pdbx_description
1 polymer ?
#
loop_
_entity_poly.entity_id
_entity_poly.type
_entity_poly.pdbx_seq_one_letter_code
_entity_poly.pdbx_strand_id
1 'polypeptide(L)'
;MSTEVCVTRDQTISSITALVAEEAPVESILDAIYEDTRIQMSVDRLGWAEIEPETHNVVARWTRSRDRTLLRRGFKAPILGSSLYFVMKQRKPRIMDDLLKYLENRPQSRSTRLITAEGVRSSLTCPLVCGEWELGFLFFSSFKANTFCSEDAPFGMAIANLLALAIKNAEHEDVTEEPVVVPSCETRHRLPIHKLEPGMILNESLKSNKDNLLLASGHELTTHSVARLREMHRAGDIEFAMVEVQ
;
A
#
# COMPACT_ATOMS: atom_id res chain seq x y z
N MET A 1 4.55 -43.58 -11.93
CA MET A 1 5.68 -42.65 -12.16
C MET A 1 5.07 -41.36 -12.68
N SER A 2 4.83 -40.41 -11.79
CA SER A 2 4.23 -39.13 -12.17
C SER A 2 5.30 -38.29 -12.85
N THR A 3 5.15 -38.07 -14.14
CA THR A 3 5.92 -37.09 -14.90
C THR A 3 5.56 -35.71 -14.38
N GLU A 4 6.40 -35.12 -13.52
CA GLU A 4 6.35 -33.70 -13.22
C GLU A 4 6.65 -32.95 -14.53
N VAL A 5 5.61 -32.42 -15.17
CA VAL A 5 5.76 -31.52 -16.30
C VAL A 5 6.39 -30.25 -15.74
N CYS A 6 7.66 -30.01 -16.06
CA CYS A 6 8.34 -28.77 -15.70
C CYS A 6 7.73 -27.62 -16.51
N VAL A 7 6.88 -26.82 -15.85
CA VAL A 7 6.31 -25.60 -16.45
C VAL A 7 7.44 -24.61 -16.69
N THR A 8 7.55 -24.07 -17.88
CA THR A 8 8.58 -23.07 -18.23
C THR A 8 8.14 -21.67 -17.80
N ARG A 9 9.09 -20.73 -17.67
CA ARG A 9 8.78 -19.34 -17.33
C ARG A 9 7.80 -18.71 -18.32
N ASP A 10 7.96 -18.99 -19.61
CA ASP A 10 7.07 -18.48 -20.66
C ASP A 10 5.64 -19.04 -20.53
N GLN A 11 5.51 -20.32 -20.14
CA GLN A 11 4.22 -20.94 -19.86
C GLN A 11 3.55 -20.30 -18.63
N THR A 12 4.32 -20.04 -17.57
CA THR A 12 3.84 -19.32 -16.38
C THR A 12 3.35 -17.92 -16.73
N ILE A 13 4.13 -17.14 -17.49
CA ILE A 13 3.70 -15.81 -17.95
C ILE A 13 2.41 -15.90 -18.80
N SER A 14 2.34 -16.85 -19.72
CA SER A 14 1.14 -17.04 -20.56
C SER A 14 -0.08 -17.42 -19.72
N SER A 15 0.08 -18.31 -18.75
CA SER A 15 -0.99 -18.73 -17.82
C SER A 15 -1.50 -17.56 -16.98
N ILE A 16 -0.59 -16.79 -16.37
CA ILE A 16 -0.96 -15.60 -15.60
C ILE A 16 -1.63 -14.56 -16.49
N THR A 17 -1.14 -14.37 -17.72
CA THR A 17 -1.75 -13.44 -18.68
C THR A 17 -3.19 -13.85 -19.02
N ALA A 18 -3.46 -15.14 -19.20
CA ALA A 18 -4.81 -15.64 -19.42
C ALA A 18 -5.72 -15.36 -18.22
N LEU A 19 -5.26 -15.62 -16.99
CA LEU A 19 -6.02 -15.30 -15.77
C LEU A 19 -6.34 -13.80 -15.65
N VAL A 20 -5.39 -12.93 -16.01
CA VAL A 20 -5.59 -11.48 -16.01
C VAL A 20 -6.63 -11.08 -17.07
N ALA A 21 -6.58 -11.68 -18.26
CA ALA A 21 -7.50 -11.40 -19.36
C ALA A 21 -8.92 -11.93 -19.10
N GLU A 22 -9.04 -12.98 -18.29
CA GLU A 22 -10.31 -13.55 -17.81
C GLU A 22 -10.84 -12.82 -16.56
N GLU A 23 -10.19 -11.72 -16.14
CA GLU A 23 -10.57 -10.94 -14.95
C GLU A 23 -10.70 -11.84 -13.70
N ALA A 24 -9.81 -12.83 -13.59
CA ALA A 24 -9.81 -13.75 -12.45
C ALA A 24 -9.53 -12.98 -11.15
N PRO A 25 -10.10 -13.43 -10.01
CA PRO A 25 -9.82 -12.81 -8.71
C PRO A 25 -8.31 -12.72 -8.42
N VAL A 26 -7.86 -11.58 -7.89
CA VAL A 26 -6.43 -11.31 -7.63
C VAL A 26 -5.80 -12.40 -6.76
N GLU A 27 -6.53 -12.91 -5.78
CA GLU A 27 -6.09 -14.03 -4.93
C GLU A 27 -5.81 -15.31 -5.73
N SER A 28 -6.63 -15.63 -6.73
CA SER A 28 -6.43 -16.79 -7.60
C SER A 28 -5.17 -16.64 -8.45
N ILE A 29 -4.90 -15.42 -8.94
CA ILE A 29 -3.68 -15.10 -9.68
C ILE A 29 -2.44 -15.24 -8.77
N LEU A 30 -2.52 -14.73 -7.54
CA LEU A 30 -1.46 -14.86 -6.54
C LEU A 30 -1.17 -16.32 -6.17
N ASP A 31 -2.21 -17.14 -6.06
CA ASP A 31 -2.07 -18.57 -5.82
C ASP A 31 -1.37 -19.29 -6.99
N ALA A 32 -1.75 -18.98 -8.23
CA ALA A 32 -1.07 -19.52 -9.41
C ALA A 32 0.42 -19.11 -9.46
N ILE A 33 0.71 -17.83 -9.21
CA ILE A 33 2.10 -17.32 -9.11
C ILE A 33 2.88 -18.10 -8.05
N TYR A 34 2.29 -18.34 -6.88
CA TYR A 34 2.99 -19.05 -5.79
C TYR A 34 3.35 -20.49 -6.20
N GLU A 35 2.42 -21.25 -6.79
CA GLU A 35 2.69 -22.64 -7.18
C GLU A 35 3.79 -22.74 -8.25
N ASP A 36 3.74 -21.88 -9.27
CA ASP A 36 4.71 -21.89 -10.36
C ASP A 36 6.11 -21.45 -9.88
N THR A 37 6.18 -20.37 -9.12
CA THR A 37 7.46 -19.83 -8.64
C THR A 37 8.09 -20.65 -7.52
N ARG A 38 7.30 -21.48 -6.82
CA ARG A 38 7.83 -22.48 -5.88
C ARG A 38 8.75 -23.48 -6.58
N ILE A 39 8.40 -23.91 -7.79
CA ILE A 39 9.17 -24.87 -8.57
C ILE A 39 10.33 -24.16 -9.29
N GLN A 40 10.05 -23.03 -9.96
CA GLN A 40 11.01 -22.36 -10.84
C GLN A 40 12.05 -21.50 -10.13
N MET A 41 11.73 -20.95 -8.95
CA MET A 41 12.56 -19.97 -8.24
C MET A 41 12.82 -20.37 -6.78
N SER A 42 12.45 -21.59 -6.36
CA SER A 42 12.55 -22.04 -4.96
C SER A 42 11.88 -21.06 -3.97
N VAL A 43 10.73 -20.51 -4.36
CA VAL A 43 9.95 -19.61 -3.52
C VAL A 43 9.24 -20.41 -2.43
N ASP A 44 9.48 -20.00 -1.19
CA ASP A 44 8.93 -20.63 0.01
C ASP A 44 7.83 -19.78 0.66
N ARG A 45 7.78 -18.50 0.27
CA ARG A 45 6.80 -17.52 0.72
C ARG A 45 6.59 -16.48 -0.37
N LEU A 46 5.33 -16.22 -0.71
CA LEU A 46 4.90 -15.12 -1.56
C LEU A 46 4.08 -14.13 -0.72
N GLY A 47 4.28 -12.84 -0.94
CA GLY A 47 3.50 -11.80 -0.26
C GLY A 47 3.21 -10.64 -1.18
N TRP A 48 2.02 -10.06 -1.03
CA TRP A 48 1.63 -8.81 -1.65
C TRP A 48 1.35 -7.78 -0.55
N ALA A 49 1.93 -6.59 -0.72
CA ALA A 49 1.58 -5.43 0.08
C ALA A 49 1.22 -4.25 -0.81
N GLU A 50 0.26 -3.47 -0.37
CA GLU A 50 -0.27 -2.29 -1.05
C GLU A 50 0.29 -1.02 -0.41
N ILE A 51 0.43 0.06 -1.17
CA ILE A 51 0.77 1.38 -0.63
C ILE A 51 -0.52 2.15 -0.38
N GLU A 52 -0.75 2.57 0.86
CA GLU A 52 -1.82 3.51 1.21
C GLU A 52 -1.36 4.95 0.85
N PRO A 53 -1.98 5.62 -0.15
CA PRO A 53 -1.51 6.94 -0.63
C PRO A 53 -1.54 8.02 0.47
N GLU A 54 -2.58 8.01 1.30
CA GLU A 54 -2.79 9.02 2.35
C GLU A 54 -1.72 8.94 3.45
N THR A 55 -1.34 7.73 3.84
CA THR A 55 -0.47 7.51 5.00
C THR A 55 0.97 7.17 4.62
N HIS A 56 1.23 6.91 3.33
CA HIS A 56 2.50 6.38 2.82
C HIS A 56 2.94 5.10 3.57
N ASN A 57 1.97 4.31 4.04
CA ASN A 57 2.23 3.02 4.65
C ASN A 57 2.15 1.90 3.62
N VAL A 58 3.01 0.92 3.80
CA VAL A 58 2.94 -0.37 3.11
C VAL A 58 2.13 -1.32 3.98
N VAL A 59 1.04 -1.84 3.43
CA VAL A 59 0.07 -2.69 4.14
C VAL A 59 0.05 -4.07 3.51
N ALA A 60 0.37 -5.10 4.28
CA ALA A 60 0.29 -6.48 3.81
C ALA A 60 -1.17 -6.87 3.50
N ARG A 61 -1.46 -7.22 2.25
CA ARG A 61 -2.82 -7.59 1.80
C ARG A 61 -3.00 -9.09 1.70
N TRP A 62 -1.98 -9.79 1.22
CA TRP A 62 -2.03 -11.23 1.02
C TRP A 62 -0.66 -11.86 1.27
N THR A 63 -0.65 -13.09 1.78
CA THR A 63 0.58 -13.87 1.86
C THR A 63 0.28 -15.36 1.88
N ARG A 64 1.17 -16.14 1.27
CA ARG A 64 1.17 -17.60 1.32
C ARG A 64 2.59 -18.08 1.60
N SER A 65 2.73 -19.09 2.46
CA SER A 65 4.02 -19.65 2.84
C SER A 65 3.93 -21.15 3.10
N ARG A 66 5.05 -21.86 2.95
CA ARG A 66 5.17 -23.29 3.31
C ARG A 66 5.15 -23.54 4.82
N ASP A 67 5.48 -22.54 5.62
CA ASP A 67 5.59 -22.64 7.07
C ASP A 67 4.75 -21.53 7.73
N ARG A 68 5.00 -21.25 9.01
CA ARG A 68 4.29 -20.26 9.79
C ARG A 68 4.40 -18.85 9.22
N THR A 69 3.31 -18.10 9.38
CA THR A 69 3.22 -16.68 9.02
C THR A 69 3.02 -15.82 10.28
N LEU A 70 4.01 -14.98 10.57
CA LEU A 70 4.04 -13.95 11.61
C LEU A 70 3.70 -12.56 11.06
N LEU A 71 4.22 -12.18 9.89
CA LEU A 71 3.84 -10.99 9.14
C LEU A 71 2.56 -11.31 8.36
N ARG A 72 1.43 -11.04 9.00
CA ARG A 72 0.09 -11.35 8.49
C ARG A 72 -0.53 -10.17 7.75
N ARG A 73 -1.64 -10.46 7.05
CA ARG A 73 -2.54 -9.44 6.48
C ARG A 73 -2.86 -8.36 7.53
N GLY A 74 -2.83 -7.10 7.10
CA GLY A 74 -3.05 -5.93 7.95
C GLY A 74 -1.79 -5.43 8.66
N PHE A 75 -0.64 -6.12 8.56
CA PHE A 75 0.62 -5.54 9.02
C PHE A 75 0.91 -4.25 8.24
N LYS A 76 1.19 -3.16 8.97
CA LYS A 76 1.52 -1.85 8.40
C LYS A 76 2.92 -1.39 8.82
N ALA A 77 3.64 -0.79 7.89
CA ALA A 77 4.90 -0.10 8.17
C ALA A 77 5.09 1.08 7.19
N PRO A 78 5.74 2.17 7.61
CA PRO A 78 6.00 3.31 6.73
C PRO A 78 6.93 2.93 5.58
N ILE A 79 6.64 3.40 4.36
CA ILE A 79 7.54 3.25 3.22
C ILE A 79 8.78 4.14 3.40
N LEU A 80 8.60 5.34 3.96
CA LEU A 80 9.66 6.31 4.17
C LEU A 80 10.69 5.80 5.18
N GLY A 81 11.96 5.99 4.87
CA GLY A 81 13.08 5.47 5.66
C GLY A 81 13.31 3.96 5.52
N SER A 82 12.48 3.27 4.73
CA SER A 82 12.68 1.86 4.39
C SER A 82 13.45 1.70 3.08
N SER A 83 14.00 0.50 2.87
CA SER A 83 14.61 0.14 1.60
C SER A 83 13.57 -0.04 0.48
N LEU A 84 12.27 -0.15 0.79
CA LEU A 84 11.19 -0.25 -0.21
C LEU A 84 10.93 1.08 -0.93
N TYR A 85 11.22 2.21 -0.27
CA TYR A 85 11.15 3.52 -0.92
C TYR A 85 12.00 3.57 -2.20
N PHE A 86 13.22 3.02 -2.17
CA PHE A 86 14.09 2.99 -3.35
C PHE A 86 13.59 2.03 -4.44
N VAL A 87 12.96 0.91 -4.04
CA VAL A 87 12.36 -0.05 -4.99
C VAL A 87 11.25 0.63 -5.79
N MET A 88 10.36 1.36 -5.11
CA MET A 88 9.29 2.08 -5.77
C MET A 88 9.82 3.26 -6.59
N LYS A 89 10.66 4.12 -5.99
CA LYS A 89 11.23 5.30 -6.67
C LYS A 89 12.00 4.95 -7.95
N GLN A 90 12.75 3.84 -7.94
CA GLN A 90 13.51 3.40 -9.11
C GLN A 90 12.69 2.56 -10.08
N ARG A 91 11.49 2.11 -9.67
CA ARG A 91 10.64 1.14 -10.39
C ARG A 91 11.43 -0.09 -10.86
N LYS A 92 12.34 -0.56 -10.01
CA LYS A 92 13.25 -1.69 -10.29
C LYS A 92 13.18 -2.74 -9.19
N PRO A 93 13.26 -4.03 -9.55
CA PRO A 93 13.32 -5.10 -8.56
C PRO A 93 14.59 -5.02 -7.72
N ARG A 94 14.51 -5.54 -6.50
CA ARG A 94 15.63 -5.61 -5.57
C ARG A 94 15.80 -7.03 -5.05
N ILE A 95 17.02 -7.53 -5.14
CA ILE A 95 17.44 -8.81 -4.55
C ILE A 95 18.14 -8.53 -3.22
N MET A 96 17.81 -9.34 -2.21
CA MET A 96 18.51 -9.40 -0.92
C MET A 96 18.95 -10.84 -0.69
N ASP A 97 20.26 -11.07 -0.75
CA ASP A 97 20.84 -12.42 -0.69
C ASP A 97 20.84 -13.02 0.72
N ASP A 98 21.01 -12.20 1.74
CA ASP A 98 20.90 -12.62 3.15
C ASP A 98 20.20 -11.55 4.01
N LEU A 99 18.96 -11.85 4.41
CA LEU A 99 18.14 -11.00 5.26
C LEU A 99 18.58 -10.97 6.72
N LEU A 100 19.27 -11.99 7.23
CA LEU A 100 19.83 -11.94 8.58
C LEU A 100 20.99 -10.94 8.62
N LYS A 101 21.89 -10.98 7.62
CA LYS A 101 22.97 -9.99 7.47
C LYS A 101 22.43 -8.59 7.24
N TYR A 102 21.35 -8.45 6.48
CA TYR A 102 20.67 -7.16 6.34
C TYR A 102 20.10 -6.66 7.67
N LEU A 103 19.50 -7.55 8.47
CA LEU A 103 18.91 -7.22 9.76
C LEU A 103 19.95 -6.74 10.79
N GLU A 104 21.16 -7.31 10.78
CA GLU A 104 22.28 -6.83 11.62
C GLU A 104 22.57 -5.33 11.39
N ASN A 105 22.50 -4.89 10.14
CA ASN A 105 22.74 -3.50 9.75
C ASN A 105 21.49 -2.61 9.92
N ARG A 106 20.31 -3.20 10.07
CA ARG A 106 19.01 -2.51 10.19
C ARG A 106 18.15 -3.16 11.29
N PRO A 107 18.60 -3.20 12.55
CA PRO A 107 17.95 -3.96 13.62
C PRO A 107 16.54 -3.45 13.93
N GLN A 108 16.25 -2.19 13.61
CA GLN A 108 14.94 -1.56 13.81
C GLN A 108 13.88 -1.96 12.78
N SER A 109 14.24 -2.67 11.70
CA SER A 109 13.29 -3.12 10.68
C SER A 109 12.33 -4.19 11.22
N ARG A 110 11.13 -3.77 11.62
CA ARG A 110 10.10 -4.66 12.20
C ARG A 110 9.64 -5.73 11.21
N SER A 111 9.44 -5.37 9.94
CA SER A 111 9.05 -6.32 8.90
C SER A 111 10.15 -7.38 8.68
N THR A 112 11.42 -6.95 8.58
CA THR A 112 12.56 -7.87 8.44
C THR A 112 12.67 -8.82 9.64
N ARG A 113 12.49 -8.33 10.87
CA ARG A 113 12.50 -9.20 12.08
C ARG A 113 11.42 -10.28 12.02
N LEU A 114 10.21 -9.93 11.55
CA LEU A 114 9.11 -10.89 11.45
C LEU A 114 9.39 -11.96 10.39
N ILE A 115 9.76 -11.57 9.17
CA ILE A 115 10.00 -12.54 8.08
C ILE A 115 11.24 -13.41 8.34
N THR A 116 12.28 -12.87 8.98
CA THR A 116 13.45 -13.69 9.37
C THR A 116 13.10 -14.67 10.49
N ALA A 117 12.21 -14.29 11.42
CA ALA A 117 11.66 -15.21 12.41
C ALA A 117 10.74 -16.29 11.80
N GLU A 118 10.17 -16.06 10.61
CA GLU A 118 9.50 -17.10 9.80
C GLU A 118 10.50 -18.04 9.09
N GLY A 119 11.80 -17.77 9.17
CA GLY A 119 12.85 -18.55 8.52
C GLY A 119 13.27 -18.01 7.15
N VAL A 120 12.74 -16.87 6.70
CA VAL A 120 13.16 -16.25 5.43
C VAL A 120 14.61 -15.78 5.50
N ARG A 121 15.40 -16.20 4.51
CA ARG A 121 16.83 -15.90 4.38
C ARG A 121 17.17 -15.04 3.19
N SER A 122 16.42 -15.10 2.09
CA SER A 122 16.62 -14.21 0.95
C SER A 122 15.28 -13.75 0.36
N SER A 123 15.29 -12.64 -0.38
CA SER A 123 14.07 -12.12 -1.02
C SER A 123 14.36 -11.40 -2.33
N LEU A 124 13.49 -11.58 -3.31
CA LEU A 124 13.33 -10.72 -4.48
C LEU A 124 12.06 -9.89 -4.27
N THR A 125 12.19 -8.56 -4.30
CA THR A 125 11.07 -7.62 -4.17
C THR A 125 10.87 -6.89 -5.48
N CYS A 126 9.67 -6.97 -6.05
CA CYS A 126 9.29 -6.26 -7.26
C CYS A 126 8.26 -5.16 -6.91
N PRO A 127 8.40 -3.94 -7.45
CA PRO A 127 7.35 -2.93 -7.35
C PRO A 127 6.15 -3.32 -8.22
N LEU A 128 4.95 -3.02 -7.76
CA LEU A 128 3.70 -3.14 -8.52
C LEU A 128 3.33 -1.74 -8.99
N VAL A 129 3.49 -1.50 -10.30
CA VAL A 129 3.21 -0.20 -10.92
C VAL A 129 2.36 -0.43 -12.16
N CYS A 130 1.25 0.29 -12.26
CA CYS A 130 0.45 0.36 -13.48
C CYS A 130 0.39 1.82 -13.89
N GLY A 131 0.97 2.20 -15.04
CA GLY A 131 1.05 3.61 -15.45
C GLY A 131 1.72 4.49 -14.38
N GLU A 132 0.95 5.44 -13.83
CA GLU A 132 1.38 6.31 -12.72
C GLU A 132 0.95 5.83 -11.33
N TRP A 133 0.22 4.71 -11.24
CA TRP A 133 -0.25 4.17 -9.97
C TRP A 133 0.81 3.28 -9.33
N GLU A 134 1.28 3.70 -8.14
CA GLU A 134 2.17 2.93 -7.27
C GLU A 134 1.36 1.99 -6.37
N LEU A 135 0.96 0.85 -6.91
CA LEU A 135 0.03 -0.08 -6.26
C LEU A 135 0.64 -0.85 -5.08
N GLY A 136 1.97 -1.02 -5.05
CA GLY A 136 2.63 -1.70 -3.94
C GLY A 136 3.83 -2.54 -4.30
N PHE A 137 3.94 -3.71 -3.68
CA PHE A 137 5.08 -4.61 -3.81
C PHE A 137 4.66 -6.08 -3.82
N LEU A 138 5.34 -6.85 -4.65
CA LEU A 138 5.31 -8.31 -4.66
C LEU A 138 6.64 -8.83 -4.10
N PHE A 139 6.54 -9.74 -3.12
CA PHE A 139 7.68 -10.31 -2.40
C PHE A 139 7.79 -11.80 -2.69
N PHE A 140 8.83 -12.20 -3.40
CA PHE A 140 9.27 -13.58 -3.50
C PHE A 140 10.31 -13.82 -2.40
N SER A 141 10.11 -14.84 -1.58
CA SER A 141 10.94 -15.08 -0.40
C SER A 141 11.33 -16.55 -0.31
N SER A 142 12.59 -16.82 0.06
CA SER A 142 13.12 -18.17 0.24
C SER A 142 13.70 -18.35 1.64
N PHE A 143 13.61 -19.56 2.18
CA PHE A 143 14.24 -19.96 3.44
C PHE A 143 15.73 -20.27 3.27
N LYS A 144 16.25 -20.20 2.04
CA LYS A 144 17.67 -20.30 1.73
C LYS A 144 18.26 -18.93 1.42
N ALA A 145 19.51 -18.71 1.80
CA ALA A 145 20.25 -17.52 1.40
C ALA A 145 20.72 -17.65 -0.07
N ASN A 146 21.03 -16.54 -0.74
CA ASN A 146 21.53 -16.49 -2.12
C ASN A 146 20.66 -17.28 -3.11
N THR A 147 19.33 -17.27 -2.94
CA THR A 147 18.43 -18.06 -3.79
C THR A 147 18.15 -17.36 -5.13
N PHE A 148 17.99 -16.05 -5.11
CA PHE A 148 17.61 -15.28 -6.28
C PHE A 148 18.85 -14.72 -6.98
N CYS A 149 18.86 -14.75 -8.32
CA CYS A 149 19.91 -14.20 -9.15
C CYS A 149 19.39 -13.11 -10.10
N SER A 150 20.29 -12.47 -10.85
CA SER A 150 19.93 -11.42 -11.81
C SER A 150 18.98 -11.87 -12.92
N GLU A 151 18.95 -13.18 -13.23
CA GLU A 151 18.06 -13.76 -14.24
C GLU A 151 16.63 -13.94 -13.71
N ASP A 152 16.44 -13.96 -12.39
CA ASP A 152 15.11 -14.04 -11.76
C ASP A 152 14.39 -12.70 -11.78
N ALA A 153 15.15 -11.59 -11.73
CA ALA A 153 14.59 -10.25 -11.64
C ALA A 153 13.70 -9.88 -12.83
N PRO A 154 14.07 -10.12 -14.12
CA PRO A 154 13.19 -9.88 -15.25
C PRO A 154 11.89 -10.70 -15.19
N PHE A 155 11.99 -11.96 -14.77
CA PHE A 155 10.83 -12.85 -14.67
C PHE A 155 9.88 -12.42 -13.54
N GLY A 156 10.41 -12.15 -12.34
CA GLY A 156 9.62 -11.62 -11.24
C GLY A 156 9.01 -10.25 -11.55
N MET A 157 9.67 -9.41 -12.35
CA MET A 157 9.13 -8.13 -12.80
C MET A 157 7.99 -8.31 -13.82
N ALA A 158 8.10 -9.27 -14.75
CA ALA A 158 7.03 -9.58 -15.68
C ALA A 158 5.76 -10.04 -14.94
N ILE A 159 5.91 -10.91 -13.93
CA ILE A 159 4.81 -11.32 -13.05
C ILE A 159 4.23 -10.11 -12.30
N ALA A 160 5.09 -9.26 -11.73
CA ALA A 160 4.65 -8.07 -10.99
C ALA A 160 3.84 -7.11 -11.87
N ASN A 161 4.23 -6.91 -13.14
CA ASN A 161 3.48 -6.07 -14.08
C ASN A 161 2.09 -6.65 -14.39
N LEU A 162 1.98 -7.96 -14.61
CA LEU A 162 0.70 -8.62 -14.84
C LEU A 162 -0.22 -8.53 -13.62
N LEU A 163 0.35 -8.75 -12.42
CA LEU A 163 -0.39 -8.62 -11.18
C LEU A 163 -0.86 -7.17 -10.94
N ALA A 164 0.01 -6.18 -11.22
CA ALA A 164 -0.35 -4.77 -11.10
C ALA A 164 -1.53 -4.41 -12.03
N LEU A 165 -1.56 -4.96 -13.25
CA LEU A 165 -2.68 -4.80 -14.17
C LEU A 165 -3.96 -5.46 -13.63
N ALA A 166 -3.88 -6.69 -13.14
CA ALA A 166 -5.06 -7.37 -12.56
C ALA A 166 -5.63 -6.64 -11.34
N ILE A 167 -4.77 -6.17 -10.43
CA ILE A 167 -5.20 -5.34 -9.29
C ILE A 167 -5.93 -4.10 -9.81
N LYS A 168 -5.37 -3.46 -10.85
CA LYS A 168 -5.99 -2.26 -11.41
C LYS A 168 -7.34 -2.56 -12.07
N ASN A 169 -7.47 -3.65 -12.80
CA ASN A 169 -8.74 -4.07 -13.42
C ASN A 169 -9.81 -4.34 -12.35
N ALA A 170 -9.45 -5.04 -11.27
CA ALA A 170 -10.38 -5.33 -10.17
C ALA A 170 -10.85 -4.07 -9.42
N GLU A 171 -10.03 -3.02 -9.35
CA GLU A 171 -10.47 -1.70 -8.83
C GLU A 171 -11.50 -1.00 -9.73
N HIS A 172 -11.56 -1.34 -11.02
CA HIS A 172 -12.47 -0.73 -12.01
C HIS A 172 -13.80 -1.49 -12.16
N GLU A 173 -13.90 -2.75 -11.71
CA GLU A 173 -15.17 -3.50 -11.72
C GLU A 173 -16.23 -2.94 -10.75
N ASP A 174 -15.81 -2.22 -9.70
CA ASP A 174 -16.71 -1.45 -8.83
C ASP A 174 -17.32 -0.21 -9.54
N VAL A 175 -16.97 0.05 -10.81
CA VAL A 175 -17.46 1.19 -11.59
C VAL A 175 -17.96 0.74 -12.98
N THR A 176 -19.00 -0.09 -13.02
CA THR A 176 -19.91 -0.15 -14.18
C THR A 176 -21.31 0.35 -13.78
N GLU A 177 -21.56 1.60 -14.17
CA GLU A 177 -22.80 2.40 -14.21
C GLU A 177 -24.06 1.89 -13.47
N GLU A 178 -24.35 2.47 -12.31
CA GLU A 178 -25.71 2.88 -11.91
C GLU A 178 -25.71 4.35 -11.45
N PRO A 179 -26.79 5.11 -11.71
CA PRO A 179 -26.83 6.55 -11.46
C PRO A 179 -26.90 6.87 -9.96
N VAL A 180 -25.94 7.68 -9.49
CA VAL A 180 -25.91 8.50 -8.27
C VAL A 180 -26.72 8.01 -7.06
N VAL A 181 -26.05 7.39 -6.08
CA VAL A 181 -26.34 7.58 -4.63
C VAL A 181 -25.04 7.41 -3.82
N VAL A 182 -24.50 8.50 -3.27
CA VAL A 182 -23.46 8.45 -2.23
C VAL A 182 -24.12 8.44 -0.84
N PRO A 183 -23.93 7.37 -0.07
CA PRO A 183 -23.47 7.48 1.33
C PRO A 183 -22.54 6.29 1.70
N SER A 184 -21.54 6.37 2.56
CA SER A 184 -21.16 7.28 3.64
C SER A 184 -19.73 6.94 4.05
N CYS A 185 -18.86 7.94 4.17
CA CYS A 185 -17.55 7.83 4.82
C CYS A 185 -17.55 8.78 6.02
N GLU A 186 -17.07 8.32 7.17
CA GLU A 186 -16.97 9.09 8.42
C GLU A 186 -16.36 10.46 8.13
N THR A 187 -17.17 11.50 8.25
CA THR A 187 -16.97 12.72 7.49
C THR A 187 -16.04 13.66 8.22
N ARG A 188 -14.83 13.86 7.70
CA ARG A 188 -14.04 15.07 8.01
C ARG A 188 -14.70 16.24 7.28
N HIS A 189 -15.60 16.94 7.97
CA HIS A 189 -16.35 18.05 7.37
C HIS A 189 -15.44 19.28 7.26
N ARG A 190 -14.80 19.48 6.09
CA ARG A 190 -14.24 20.78 5.74
C ARG A 190 -15.38 21.69 5.30
N LEU A 191 -15.74 22.66 6.15
CA LEU A 191 -16.81 23.62 5.86
C LEU A 191 -16.23 25.03 5.65
N PRO A 192 -16.78 25.80 4.71
CA PRO A 192 -16.43 27.20 4.61
C PRO A 192 -16.95 27.97 5.83
N ILE A 193 -16.28 29.07 6.21
CA ILE A 193 -16.59 29.84 7.45
C ILE A 193 -18.07 30.26 7.53
N HIS A 194 -18.71 30.55 6.39
CA HIS A 194 -20.11 30.96 6.35
C HIS A 194 -21.10 29.81 6.63
N LYS A 195 -20.65 28.54 6.63
CA LYS A 195 -21.44 27.34 6.94
C LYS A 195 -21.14 26.74 8.32
N LEU A 196 -20.25 27.36 9.09
CA LEU A 196 -19.99 26.94 10.47
C LEU A 196 -21.19 27.30 11.34
N GLU A 197 -21.69 26.34 12.10
CA GLU A 197 -22.81 26.54 13.03
C GLU A 197 -22.37 26.28 14.48
N PRO A 198 -23.04 26.88 15.47
CA PRO A 198 -22.76 26.60 16.87
C PRO A 198 -22.96 25.11 17.19
N GLY A 199 -22.07 24.53 18.00
CA GLY A 199 -22.09 23.11 18.38
C GLY A 199 -21.15 22.21 17.57
N MET A 200 -20.56 22.72 16.48
CA MET A 200 -19.52 21.99 15.72
C MET A 200 -18.20 21.97 16.49
N ILE A 201 -17.45 20.86 16.46
CA ILE A 201 -16.15 20.75 17.15
C ILE A 201 -15.03 20.90 16.13
N LEU A 202 -14.07 21.78 16.41
CA LEU A 202 -12.91 21.95 15.55
C LEU A 202 -11.99 20.72 15.59
N ASN A 203 -11.62 20.17 14.44
CA ASN A 203 -10.62 19.10 14.38
C ASN A 203 -9.19 19.65 14.41
N GLU A 204 -8.99 20.91 13.98
CA GLU A 204 -7.70 21.59 13.94
C GLU A 204 -7.73 22.93 14.68
N SER A 205 -6.55 23.43 15.08
CA SER A 205 -6.45 24.75 15.72
C SER A 205 -6.45 25.86 14.67
N LEU A 206 -7.35 26.84 14.82
CA LEU A 206 -7.46 27.99 13.93
C LEU A 206 -6.52 29.12 14.39
N LYS A 207 -5.73 29.67 13.46
CA LYS A 207 -4.80 30.79 13.69
C LYS A 207 -5.08 31.95 12.74
N SER A 208 -5.01 33.19 13.22
CA SER A 208 -5.09 34.38 12.36
C SER A 208 -3.87 34.50 11.45
N ASN A 209 -3.95 35.34 10.41
CA ASN A 209 -2.85 35.66 9.48
C ASN A 209 -1.55 36.15 10.17
N LYS A 210 -1.64 36.62 11.43
CA LYS A 210 -0.49 37.00 12.27
C LYS A 210 -0.01 35.87 13.20
N ASP A 211 -0.34 34.62 12.89
CA ASP A 211 -0.03 33.40 13.67
C ASP A 211 -0.58 33.34 15.10
N ASN A 212 -1.48 34.25 15.47
CA ASN A 212 -2.15 34.23 16.76
C ASN A 212 -3.24 33.16 16.79
N LEU A 213 -3.20 32.28 17.79
CA LEU A 213 -4.22 31.25 18.02
C LEU A 213 -5.59 31.90 18.28
N LEU A 214 -6.58 31.56 17.46
CA LEU A 214 -7.96 32.01 17.60
C LEU A 214 -8.79 31.00 18.38
N LEU A 215 -8.71 29.72 18.00
CA LEU A 215 -9.41 28.61 18.65
C LEU A 215 -8.54 27.36 18.58
N ALA A 216 -8.49 26.59 19.66
CA ALA A 216 -7.77 25.32 19.70
C ALA A 216 -8.60 24.18 19.07
N SER A 217 -7.91 23.14 18.59
CA SER A 217 -8.55 21.87 18.20
C SER A 217 -9.27 21.24 19.39
N GLY A 218 -10.41 20.59 19.13
CA GLY A 218 -11.31 20.04 20.14
C GLY A 218 -12.25 21.07 20.78
N HIS A 219 -12.19 22.34 20.35
CA HIS A 219 -13.08 23.38 20.85
C HIS A 219 -14.43 23.35 20.11
N GLU A 220 -15.52 23.27 20.87
CA GLU A 220 -16.88 23.43 20.37
C GLU A 220 -17.16 24.90 20.00
N LEU A 221 -17.63 25.14 18.77
CA LEU A 221 -17.95 26.47 18.28
C LEU A 221 -19.17 27.02 19.00
N THR A 222 -18.98 28.14 19.71
CA THR A 222 -20.11 28.88 20.30
C THR A 222 -20.71 29.85 19.28
N THR A 223 -21.94 30.32 19.52
CA THR A 223 -22.58 31.39 18.72
C THR A 223 -21.70 32.63 18.60
N HIS A 224 -20.99 32.99 19.68
CA HIS A 224 -20.07 34.12 19.68
C HIS A 224 -18.81 33.84 18.84
N SER A 225 -18.25 32.63 18.94
CA SER A 225 -17.07 32.20 18.17
C SER A 225 -17.34 32.21 16.66
N VAL A 226 -18.49 31.68 16.23
CA VAL A 226 -18.90 31.65 14.81
C VAL A 226 -19.08 33.06 14.25
N ALA A 227 -19.77 33.94 14.99
CA ALA A 227 -19.98 35.33 14.57
C ALA A 227 -18.65 36.07 14.39
N ARG A 228 -17.73 35.89 15.35
CA ARG A 228 -16.40 36.50 15.32
C ARG A 228 -15.54 35.99 14.15
N LEU A 229 -15.54 34.69 13.87
CA LEU A 229 -14.82 34.12 12.72
C LEU A 229 -15.35 34.66 11.38
N ARG A 230 -16.68 34.78 11.24
CA ARG A 230 -17.31 35.35 10.04
C ARG A 230 -16.95 36.82 9.84
N GLU A 231 -16.89 37.60 10.92
CA GLU A 231 -16.48 39.00 10.90
C GLU A 231 -15.01 39.15 10.50
N MET A 232 -14.11 38.39 11.13
CA MET A 232 -12.67 38.42 10.83
C MET A 232 -12.36 37.98 9.39
N HIS A 233 -13.07 36.98 8.86
CA HIS A 233 -12.94 36.59 7.46
C HIS A 233 -13.44 37.69 6.49
N ARG A 234 -14.53 38.38 6.83
CA ARG A 234 -15.02 39.51 6.02
C ARG A 234 -14.07 40.71 6.06
N ALA A 235 -13.39 40.93 7.18
CA ALA A 235 -12.38 41.97 7.36
C ALA A 235 -11.03 41.64 6.71
N GLY A 236 -10.80 40.39 6.29
CA GLY A 236 -9.54 39.93 5.68
C GLY A 236 -8.44 39.57 6.69
N ASP A 237 -8.77 39.44 7.98
CA ASP A 237 -7.81 39.10 9.05
C ASP A 237 -7.49 37.59 9.12
N ILE A 238 -8.15 36.79 8.26
CA ILE A 238 -8.07 35.33 8.17
C ILE A 238 -8.08 34.91 6.69
N GLU A 239 -7.10 34.11 6.26
CA GLU A 239 -6.95 33.60 4.88
C GLU A 239 -7.52 32.19 4.65
N PHE A 240 -7.82 31.43 5.70
CA PHE A 240 -8.36 30.07 5.51
C PHE A 240 -9.83 30.12 5.06
N ALA A 241 -10.12 29.58 3.88
CA ALA A 241 -11.46 29.53 3.31
C ALA A 241 -12.31 28.36 3.84
N MET A 242 -11.66 27.36 4.45
CA MET A 242 -12.25 26.09 4.88
C MET A 242 -11.73 25.73 6.26
N VAL A 243 -12.62 25.24 7.12
CA VAL A 243 -12.33 24.84 8.51
C VAL A 243 -12.73 23.38 8.69
N GLU A 244 -11.83 22.56 9.25
CA GLU A 244 -12.14 21.18 9.60
C GLU A 244 -12.95 21.10 10.90
N VAL A 245 -14.17 20.58 10.80
CA VAL A 245 -15.03 20.27 11.94
C VAL A 245 -15.44 18.80 11.95
N GLN A 246 -15.74 18.31 13.15
CA GLN A 246 -16.36 17.01 13.41
C GLN A 246 -17.87 17.07 13.18
#